data_AF-A0A2K3KAT3-F1
#
_entry.id   AF-A0A2K3KAT3-F1
#
_cell.length_a   1.000
_cell.length_b   1.000
_cell.length_c   1.000
_cell.angle_alpha   90.00
_cell.angle_beta   90.00
_cell.angle_gamma   90.00
#
_symmetry.space_group_name_H-M   'P 1'
#
loop_
_entity.id
_entity.type
_entity.pdbx_description
1 polymer ?
#
loop_
_entity_poly.entity_id
_entity_poly.type
_entity_poly.pdbx_seq_one_letter_code
_entity_poly.pdbx_strand_id
1 'polypeptide(L)'
;MYLLSEQKEIRISEVVRESFDRSRLVWRRGLFQWEEDLFGQLEALIMEVRLRICDDQWVWNLEDDGNFSVSSAYDRLAVVLQNTNPVSAMGAVALR
;
A
#
# COMPACT_ATOMS: atom_id res chain seq x y z
N MET A 1 12.74 6.74 -7.77
CA MET A 1 12.87 6.05 -6.47
C MET A 1 14.31 5.97 -5.93
N TYR A 2 15.36 6.29 -6.70
CA TYR A 2 16.77 6.28 -6.24
C TYR A 2 17.21 7.48 -5.37
N LEU A 3 16.32 8.43 -5.09
CA LEU A 3 16.65 9.73 -4.49
C LEU A 3 16.13 9.90 -3.05
N LEU A 4 15.28 8.99 -2.57
CA LEU A 4 14.56 9.18 -1.31
C LEU A 4 15.22 8.45 -0.12
N SER A 5 15.61 7.19 -0.29
CA SER A 5 16.14 6.35 0.80
C SER A 5 17.47 5.71 0.43
N GLU A 6 18.32 5.53 1.45
CA GLU A 6 19.55 4.74 1.36
C GLU A 6 19.29 3.22 1.34
N GLN A 7 18.13 2.79 1.85
CA GLN A 7 17.80 1.38 2.07
C GLN A 7 16.88 0.86 0.97
N LYS A 8 17.45 0.37 -0.12
CA LYS A 8 16.67 -0.12 -1.28
C LYS A 8 16.18 -1.57 -1.15
N GLU A 9 16.80 -2.33 -0.27
CA GLU A 9 16.56 -3.76 -0.10
C GLU A 9 15.99 -4.09 1.29
N ILE A 10 15.58 -3.08 2.05
CA ILE A 10 14.96 -3.29 3.36
C ILE A 10 13.63 -4.03 3.19
N ARG A 11 13.44 -5.09 3.96
CA ARG A 11 12.21 -5.88 3.96
C ARG A 11 11.20 -5.25 4.91
N ILE A 12 9.90 -5.37 4.62
CA ILE A 12 8.85 -4.89 5.52
C ILE A 12 8.94 -5.57 6.89
N SER A 13 9.34 -6.85 6.94
CA SER A 13 9.58 -7.57 8.20
C SER A 13 10.73 -7.00 9.04
N GLU A 14 11.67 -6.28 8.44
CA GLU A 14 12.73 -5.56 9.16
C GLU A 14 12.23 -4.24 9.73
N VAL A 15 11.21 -3.62 9.13
CA VAL A 15 10.57 -2.38 9.62
C VAL A 15 9.51 -2.70 10.68
N VAL A 16 8.84 -3.84 10.54
CA VAL A 16 7.65 -4.27 11.30
C VAL A 16 7.99 -5.58 12.00
N ARG A 17 8.80 -5.51 13.05
CA ARG A 17 9.14 -6.69 13.86
C ARG A 17 7.99 -7.06 14.80
N GLU A 18 7.77 -6.21 15.80
CA GLU A 18 6.69 -6.32 16.79
C GLU A 18 5.64 -5.23 16.57
N SER A 19 6.11 -4.05 16.14
CA SER A 19 5.33 -2.92 15.68
C SER A 19 6.07 -2.23 14.55
N PHE A 20 5.37 -1.38 13.80
CA PHE A 20 5.99 -0.50 12.83
C PHE A 20 6.92 0.49 13.53
N ASP A 21 8.19 0.53 13.13
CA ASP A 21 9.19 1.43 13.67
C ASP A 21 9.77 2.30 12.56
N ARG A 22 9.23 3.53 12.47
CA ARG A 22 9.62 4.53 11.48
C ARG A 22 11.13 4.83 11.49
N SER A 23 11.79 4.72 12.65
CA SER A 23 13.22 5.03 12.78
C SER A 23 14.12 4.12 11.96
N ARG A 24 13.60 2.96 11.52
CA ARG A 24 14.32 1.99 10.70
C ARG A 24 14.39 2.37 9.23
N LEU A 25 13.61 3.36 8.80
CA LEU A 25 13.62 3.92 7.45
C LEU A 25 14.47 5.18 7.42
N VAL A 26 15.59 5.09 6.70
CA VAL A 26 16.60 6.12 6.57
C VAL A 26 16.42 6.84 5.24
N TRP A 27 16.13 8.15 5.35
CA TRP A 27 15.93 9.03 4.21
C TRP A 27 17.20 9.81 3.90
N ARG A 28 17.49 10.03 2.60
CA ARG A 28 18.65 10.81 2.14
C ARG A 28 18.52 12.31 2.42
N ARG A 29 17.29 12.76 2.59
CA ARG A 29 16.90 14.15 2.87
C ARG A 29 15.61 14.14 3.70
N GLY A 30 15.24 15.30 4.23
CA GLY A 30 13.89 15.49 4.78
C GLY A 30 12.83 15.19 3.73
N LEU A 31 11.69 14.66 4.18
CA LEU A 31 10.53 14.42 3.34
C LEU A 31 9.75 15.72 3.13
N PHE A 32 9.22 15.91 1.94
CA PHE A 32 8.23 16.95 1.69
C PHE A 32 6.90 16.59 2.36
N GLN A 33 6.04 17.57 2.64
CA GLN A 33 4.75 17.32 3.30
C GLN A 33 3.92 16.25 2.59
N TRP A 34 3.87 16.27 1.25
CA TRP A 34 3.13 15.25 0.49
C TRP A 34 3.77 13.85 0.59
N GLU A 35 5.09 13.75 0.82
CA GLU A 35 5.78 12.47 1.04
C GLU A 35 5.48 11.95 2.45
N GLU A 36 5.41 12.83 3.44
CA GLU A 36 4.93 12.50 4.79
C GLU A 36 3.48 11.99 4.75
N ASP A 37 2.61 12.64 3.97
CA ASP A 37 1.21 12.22 3.84
C ASP A 37 1.08 10.84 3.17
N LEU A 38 1.90 10.55 2.16
CA LEU A 38 1.97 9.20 1.54
C LEU A 38 2.56 8.17 2.50
N PHE A 39 3.56 8.58 3.29
CA PHE A 39 4.17 7.71 4.29
C PHE A 39 3.19 7.34 5.40
N GLY A 40 2.37 8.28 5.86
CA GLY A 40 1.31 8.01 6.84
C GLY A 40 0.24 7.03 6.30
N GLN A 41 -0.10 7.12 5.02
CA GLN A 41 -0.97 6.13 4.37
C GLN A 41 -0.33 4.74 4.34
N LEU A 42 0.97 4.66 4.03
CA LEU A 42 1.71 3.41 4.07
C LEU A 42 1.76 2.82 5.48
N GLU A 43 2.00 3.65 6.49
CA GLU A 43 2.00 3.24 7.90
C GLU A 43 0.65 2.63 8.30
N ALA A 44 -0.46 3.29 7.95
CA ALA A 44 -1.80 2.78 8.21
C ALA A 44 -2.05 1.41 7.53
N LEU A 45 -1.65 1.27 6.27
CA LEU A 45 -1.76 -0.01 5.54
C LEU A 45 -0.93 -1.11 6.20
N ILE A 46 0.30 -0.79 6.61
CA ILE A 46 1.20 -1.75 7.24
C ILE A 46 0.66 -2.21 8.60
N MET A 47 0.08 -1.32 9.40
CA MET A 47 -0.50 -1.66 10.70
C MET A 47 -1.69 -2.63 10.58
N GLU A 48 -2.40 -2.61 9.45
CA GLU A 48 -3.52 -3.52 9.20
C GLU A 48 -3.05 -4.93 8.76
N VAL A 49 -1.80 -5.06 8.31
CA VAL A 49 -1.23 -6.32 7.82
C VAL A 49 -0.71 -7.17 8.98
N ARG A 50 -1.18 -8.42 9.05
CA ARG A 50 -0.62 -9.45 9.93
C ARG A 50 0.54 -10.15 9.25
N LEU A 51 1.77 -9.70 9.54
CA LEU A 51 2.97 -10.36 9.06
C LEU A 51 3.15 -11.72 9.72
N ARG A 52 3.57 -12.71 8.94
CA ARG A 52 3.91 -14.05 9.41
C ARG A 52 5.42 -14.25 9.28
N ILE A 53 6.00 -15.02 10.20
CA ILE A 53 7.41 -15.42 10.16
C ILE A 53 7.54 -16.64 9.23
N CYS A 54 7.12 -16.49 7.98
CA CYS A 54 7.27 -17.49 6.94
C CYS A 54 7.67 -16.77 5.64
N ASP A 55 8.19 -17.53 4.67
CA ASP A 55 8.51 -16.98 3.36
C ASP A 55 7.26 -16.35 2.72
N ASP A 56 7.47 -15.29 1.95
CA ASP A 56 6.40 -14.60 1.25
C ASP A 56 5.74 -15.55 0.26
N GLN A 57 4.41 -15.68 0.37
CA GLN A 57 3.60 -16.50 -0.52
C GLN A 57 2.57 -15.63 -1.23
N TRP A 58 2.43 -15.83 -2.54
CA TRP A 58 1.31 -15.28 -3.30
C TRP A 58 0.08 -16.11 -2.97
N VAL A 59 -0.86 -15.53 -2.24
CA VAL A 59 -2.13 -16.16 -1.89
C VAL A 59 -3.24 -15.44 -2.63
N TRP A 60 -4.02 -16.19 -3.41
CA TRP A 60 -5.30 -15.70 -3.92
C TRP A 60 -6.34 -15.84 -2.82
N ASN A 61 -6.90 -14.73 -2.35
CA ASN A 61 -7.83 -14.73 -1.22
C ASN A 61 -9.21 -14.16 -1.61
N LEU A 62 -9.53 -14.21 -2.90
CA LEU A 62 -10.83 -13.79 -3.43
C LEU A 62 -11.85 -14.94 -3.42
N GLU A 63 -11.38 -16.18 -3.50
CA GLU A 63 -12.18 -17.38 -3.37
C GLU A 63 -11.68 -18.18 -2.16
N ASP A 64 -12.60 -18.80 -1.41
CA ASP A 64 -12.28 -19.53 -0.16
C ASP A 64 -11.41 -20.78 -0.40
N ASP A 65 -11.36 -21.27 -1.64
CA ASP A 65 -10.55 -22.42 -2.04
C ASP A 65 -9.10 -22.03 -2.42
N GLY A 66 -8.80 -20.74 -2.47
CA GLY A 66 -7.48 -20.21 -2.83
C GLY A 66 -7.11 -20.34 -4.30
N ASN A 67 -8.04 -20.75 -5.18
CA ASN A 67 -7.76 -20.92 -6.60
C ASN A 67 -7.93 -19.61 -7.36
N PHE A 68 -6.91 -19.24 -8.14
CA PHE A 68 -7.00 -18.11 -9.04
C PHE A 68 -7.93 -18.41 -10.22
N SER A 69 -8.93 -17.56 -10.44
CA SER A 69 -9.76 -17.56 -11.65
C SER A 69 -9.70 -16.18 -12.32
N VAL A 70 -9.55 -16.15 -13.64
CA VAL A 70 -9.52 -14.89 -14.41
C VAL A 70 -10.85 -14.13 -14.23
N SER A 71 -11.97 -14.86 -14.14
CA SER A 71 -13.29 -14.30 -13.89
C SER A 71 -13.37 -13.55 -12.55
N SER A 72 -12.94 -14.16 -11.43
CA SER A 72 -13.00 -13.50 -10.11
C SER A 72 -12.11 -12.25 -10.05
N ALA A 73 -10.98 -12.25 -10.76
CA ALA A 73 -10.14 -11.07 -10.90
C ALA A 73 -10.87 -9.91 -11.59
N TYR A 74 -11.57 -10.19 -12.70
CA TYR A 74 -12.36 -9.19 -13.41
C TYR A 74 -13.58 -8.72 -12.60
N ASP A 75 -14.26 -9.62 -11.89
CA ASP A 75 -15.38 -9.26 -11.01
C ASP A 75 -14.92 -8.33 -9.90
N ARG A 76 -13.77 -8.63 -9.26
CA ARG A 76 -13.19 -7.76 -8.24
C ARG A 76 -12.78 -6.41 -8.82
N LEU A 77 -12.16 -6.41 -10.01
CA LEU A 77 -11.76 -5.19 -10.70
C LEU A 77 -12.98 -4.33 -11.03
N ALA A 78 -14.08 -4.92 -11.50
CA ALA A 78 -15.32 -4.22 -11.79
C ALA A 78 -15.89 -3.51 -10.56
N VAL A 79 -15.89 -4.16 -9.39
CA VAL A 79 -16.31 -3.56 -8.12
C VAL A 79 -15.41 -2.37 -7.74
N VAL A 80 -14.08 -2.53 -7.86
CA VAL A 80 -13.13 -1.45 -7.56
C VAL A 80 -13.35 -0.26 -8.49
N LEU A 81 -13.51 -0.50 -9.79
CA LEU A 81 -13.73 0.55 -10.78
C LEU A 81 -15.11 1.24 -10.64
N GLN A 82 -16.12 0.53 -10.15
CA GLN A 82 -17.42 1.13 -9.82
C GLN A 82 -17.37 1.98 -8.54
N ASN A 83 -16.50 1.62 -7.59
CA ASN A 83 -16.31 2.36 -6.34
C ASN A 83 -15.31 3.52 -6.45
N THR A 84 -14.49 3.57 -7.49
CA THR A 84 -13.70 4.76 -7.79
C THR A 84 -14.62 5.85 -8.30
N ASN A 85 -14.84 6.89 -7.50
CA ASN A 85 -15.41 8.15 -7.99
C ASN A 85 -14.64 8.53 -9.28
N PRO A 86 -15.33 8.85 -10.38
CA PRO A 86 -14.66 9.22 -11.61
C PRO A 86 -13.76 10.41 -11.33
N VAL A 87 -12.52 10.37 -11.81
CA VAL A 87 -11.52 11.46 -11.70
C VAL A 87 -12.10 12.81 -12.16
N SER A 88 -13.17 12.82 -12.95
CA SER A 88 -13.97 13.99 -13.32
C SER A 88 -14.63 14.74 -12.16
N ALA A 89 -14.78 14.14 -10.98
CA ALA A 89 -15.35 14.80 -9.79
C ALA A 89 -14.38 15.81 -9.12
N MET A 90 -13.09 15.74 -9.43
CA MET A 90 -12.09 16.68 -8.89
C MET A 90 -12.05 18.04 -9.62
N GLY A 91 -12.86 18.23 -10.66
CA GLY A 91 -12.95 19.48 -11.42
C GLY A 91 -14.15 20.37 -11.09
N ALA A 92 -15.07 19.95 -10.22
CA ALA A 92 -16.34 20.65 -9.99
C ALA A 92 -16.41 21.42 -8.66
N VAL A 93 -15.29 21.60 -7.96
CA VAL A 93 -15.22 22.52 -6.80
C VAL A 93 -14.30 23.69 -7.16
N ALA A 94 -14.79 24.52 -8.08
CA ALA A 94 -14.31 25.87 -8.25
C ALA A 94 -15.51 26.79 -8.45
N LEU A 95 -15.64 27.74 -7.51
CA LEU A 95 -16.47 28.95 -7.53
C LEU A 95 -17.96 28.78 -7.19
N ARG A 96 -18.28 28.96 -5.91
CA ARG A 96 -19.18 30.04 -5.47
C ARG A 96 -18.85 30.49 -4.06
#